data_AF-A0A8J7P4Y5-F1
#
_entry.id   AF-A0A8J7P4Y5-F1
#
_cell.length_a   1.000
_cell.length_b   1.000
_cell.length_c   1.000
_cell.angle_alpha   90.00
_cell.angle_beta   90.00
_cell.angle_gamma   90.00
#
_symmetry.space_group_name_H-M   'P 1'
#
loop_
_entity.id
_entity.type
_entity.pdbx_description
1 polymer ?
#
loop_
_entity_poly.entity_id
_entity_poly.type
_entity_poly.pdbx_seq_one_letter_code
_entity_poly.pdbx_strand_id
1 'polypeptide(L)'
;MQVFKAGIEGTEEWGGGLFPRDWGCSPFPRAVLIFLCPPPAPTCLSVFQDLIVLRDGFDILLPKLACVVSRLADFAEKHADLPTLGFTHYQPAQLTTVGKRACLWLQDLTLDMRNLQRSRDDLRFRGAKGTTGTQASFLQLFEGDHGKVEELDRLVTEMAGFKKAYLVTGQTYSRKVDIDSLAVLASLGATVHKICTDIRLLANLKEIEEPFEKEQIGEALQPGGMS
;
A
#
# COMPACT_ATOMS: atom_id res chain seq x y z
N MET A 1 29.39 9.10 -8.56
CA MET A 1 29.63 9.90 -9.79
C MET A 1 30.45 9.17 -10.86
N GLN A 2 31.51 8.41 -10.53
CA GLN A 2 32.28 7.66 -11.54
C GLN A 2 31.51 6.51 -12.21
N VAL A 3 30.67 5.76 -11.45
CA VAL A 3 29.84 4.66 -11.98
C VAL A 3 28.84 5.13 -13.06
N PHE A 4 28.32 6.35 -12.92
CA PHE A 4 27.36 6.92 -13.87
C PHE A 4 28.01 7.61 -15.08
N LYS A 5 29.27 8.05 -14.97
CA LYS A 5 29.96 8.75 -16.07
C LYS A 5 30.19 7.85 -17.29
N ALA A 6 30.46 6.57 -17.09
CA ALA A 6 30.72 5.61 -18.18
C ALA A 6 29.49 5.30 -19.05
N GLY A 7 28.27 5.58 -18.57
CA GLY A 7 27.02 5.22 -19.25
C GLY A 7 26.29 6.37 -19.97
N ILE A 8 26.71 7.62 -19.74
CA ILE A 8 25.97 8.80 -20.20
C ILE A 8 26.40 9.24 -21.61
N GLU A 9 27.61 8.91 -22.06
CA GLU A 9 28.22 9.39 -23.32
C GLU A 9 27.55 8.87 -24.61
N GLY A 10 26.49 8.07 -24.52
CA GLY A 10 25.75 7.55 -25.70
C GLY A 10 24.24 7.81 -25.70
N THR A 11 23.72 8.70 -24.83
CA THR A 11 22.26 8.78 -24.56
C THR A 11 21.46 9.78 -25.43
N GLU A 12 22.10 10.55 -26.30
CA GLU A 12 21.43 11.62 -27.08
C GLU A 12 20.67 11.11 -28.33
N GLU A 13 20.93 9.90 -28.84
CA GLU A 13 20.33 9.40 -30.10
C GLU A 13 19.03 8.57 -29.94
N TRP A 14 18.55 8.30 -28.71
CA TRP A 14 17.47 7.34 -28.49
C TRP A 14 16.07 7.95 -28.63
N GLY A 15 15.68 8.26 -29.87
CA GLY A 15 14.39 8.84 -30.28
C GLY A 15 13.21 7.86 -30.35
N GLY A 16 12.77 7.32 -29.21
CA GLY A 16 11.54 6.53 -29.11
C GLY A 16 10.50 7.22 -28.20
N GLY A 17 9.31 7.52 -28.73
CA GLY A 17 8.22 8.29 -28.08
C GLY A 17 7.58 7.71 -26.80
N LEU A 18 8.29 6.84 -26.06
CA LEU A 18 7.85 6.20 -24.82
C LEU A 18 8.49 6.81 -23.56
N PHE A 19 9.36 7.82 -23.69
CA PHE A 19 9.87 8.59 -22.56
C PHE A 19 9.16 9.95 -22.44
N PRO A 20 8.08 10.06 -21.62
CA PRO A 20 7.51 11.33 -21.20
C PRO A 20 8.59 12.36 -20.85
N ARG A 21 8.35 13.63 -21.20
CA ARG A 21 9.31 14.72 -20.94
C ARG A 21 9.45 15.00 -19.43
N ASP A 22 8.38 14.82 -18.67
CA ASP A 22 8.31 15.09 -17.23
C ASP A 22 8.07 13.80 -16.42
N TRP A 23 9.08 13.36 -15.67
CA TRP A 23 9.02 12.21 -14.76
C TRP A 23 8.93 12.66 -13.30
N GLY A 24 7.93 13.48 -12.98
CA GLY A 24 7.83 14.19 -11.69
C GLY A 24 7.73 13.32 -10.42
N CYS A 25 7.47 12.01 -10.55
CA CYS A 25 7.31 11.09 -9.40
C CYS A 25 8.46 10.08 -9.22
N SER A 26 9.53 10.16 -10.02
CA SER A 26 10.67 9.25 -9.85
C SER A 26 11.70 9.86 -8.90
N PRO A 27 12.20 9.10 -7.89
CA PRO A 27 13.33 9.54 -7.07
C PRO A 27 14.66 9.58 -7.88
N PHE A 28 14.65 9.07 -9.12
CA PHE A 28 15.81 8.99 -9.97
C PHE A 28 15.87 10.13 -11.01
N PRO A 29 17.05 10.72 -11.24
CA PRO A 29 17.30 11.56 -12.41
C PRO A 29 16.99 10.82 -13.71
N ARG A 30 16.49 11.54 -14.74
CA ARG A 30 16.17 10.97 -16.06
C ARG A 30 17.31 10.15 -16.66
N ALA A 31 18.56 10.61 -16.51
CA ALA A 31 19.75 9.90 -16.99
C ALA A 31 19.92 8.53 -16.31
N VAL A 32 19.60 8.41 -15.02
CA VAL A 32 19.67 7.14 -14.28
C VAL A 32 18.57 6.18 -14.75
N LEU A 33 17.38 6.68 -15.03
CA LEU A 33 16.27 5.87 -15.57
C LEU A 33 16.59 5.29 -16.95
N ILE A 34 17.14 6.11 -17.86
CA ILE A 34 17.58 5.69 -19.19
C ILE A 34 18.70 4.65 -19.08
N PHE A 35 19.64 4.87 -18.17
CA PHE A 35 20.76 3.94 -17.93
C PHE A 35 20.31 2.58 -17.40
N LEU A 36 19.35 2.56 -16.47
CA LEU A 36 18.81 1.32 -15.88
C LEU A 36 17.89 0.54 -16.83
N CYS A 37 17.40 1.21 -17.86
CA CYS A 37 16.44 0.69 -18.81
C CYS A 37 16.81 1.14 -20.23
N PRO A 38 17.87 0.56 -20.82
CA PRO A 38 18.24 0.89 -22.17
C PRO A 38 17.14 0.43 -23.15
N PRO A 39 16.81 1.24 -24.17
CA PRO A 39 15.87 0.83 -25.21
C PRO A 39 16.33 -0.47 -25.91
N PRO A 40 15.39 -1.29 -26.40
CA PRO A 40 13.95 -1.04 -26.57
C PRO A 40 13.08 -1.62 -25.44
N ALA A 41 13.52 -1.63 -24.18
CA ALA A 41 12.83 -2.31 -23.08
C ALA A 41 12.03 -1.38 -22.12
N PRO A 42 11.10 -0.52 -22.58
CA PRO A 42 10.44 0.50 -21.75
C PRO A 42 9.63 -0.08 -20.59
N THR A 43 9.23 -1.35 -20.66
CA THR A 43 8.52 -2.07 -19.57
C THR A 43 9.36 -2.23 -18.31
N CYS A 44 10.70 -2.16 -18.41
CA CYS A 44 11.57 -2.18 -17.23
C CYS A 44 11.47 -0.90 -16.39
N LEU A 45 10.95 0.22 -16.94
CA LEU A 45 10.73 1.46 -16.18
C LEU A 45 9.47 1.41 -15.34
N SER A 46 8.36 0.88 -15.89
CA SER A 46 7.10 0.80 -15.15
C SER A 46 7.25 -0.04 -13.88
N VAL A 47 7.99 -1.15 -13.96
CA VAL A 47 8.18 -2.06 -12.82
C VAL A 47 8.98 -1.48 -11.65
N PHE A 48 9.82 -0.47 -11.88
CA PHE A 48 10.48 0.24 -10.79
C PHE A 48 9.50 1.18 -10.08
N GLN A 49 8.70 1.90 -10.86
CA GLN A 49 7.72 2.84 -10.34
C GLN A 49 6.60 2.13 -9.58
N ASP A 50 6.15 0.96 -10.06
CA ASP A 50 5.07 0.17 -9.44
C ASP A 50 5.36 -0.14 -7.96
N LEU A 51 6.58 -0.60 -7.64
CA LEU A 51 6.95 -0.94 -6.26
C LEU A 51 7.04 0.30 -5.35
N ILE A 52 7.50 1.43 -5.89
CA ILE A 52 7.52 2.72 -5.16
C ILE A 52 6.09 3.15 -4.85
N VAL A 53 5.21 3.12 -5.86
CA VAL A 53 3.80 3.47 -5.70
C VAL A 53 3.10 2.56 -4.68
N LEU A 54 3.37 1.25 -4.71
CA LEU A 54 2.83 0.31 -3.73
C LEU A 54 3.28 0.64 -2.30
N ARG A 55 4.58 0.89 -2.10
CA ARG A 55 5.13 1.29 -0.79
C ARG A 55 4.49 2.58 -0.30
N ASP A 56 4.48 3.62 -1.14
CA ASP A 56 3.97 4.93 -0.76
C ASP A 56 2.44 4.88 -0.51
N GLY A 57 1.73 4.04 -1.25
CA GLY A 57 0.32 3.74 -1.00
C GLY A 57 0.09 3.14 0.39
N PHE A 58 0.90 2.17 0.82
CA PHE A 58 0.83 1.66 2.18
C PHE A 58 1.18 2.73 3.23
N ASP A 59 2.18 3.58 2.96
CA ASP A 59 2.58 4.66 3.87
C ASP A 59 1.48 5.73 4.02
N ILE A 60 0.58 5.87 3.05
CA ILE A 60 -0.63 6.70 3.16
C ILE A 60 -1.74 6.00 3.98
N LEU A 61 -1.91 4.69 3.80
CA LEU A 61 -3.01 3.93 4.41
C LEU A 61 -2.77 3.65 5.90
N LEU A 62 -1.55 3.27 6.28
CA LEU A 62 -1.18 2.91 7.65
C LEU A 62 -1.53 3.99 8.70
N PRO A 63 -1.17 5.27 8.54
CA PRO A 63 -1.53 6.29 9.51
C PRO A 63 -3.05 6.53 9.58
N LYS A 64 -3.78 6.40 8.46
CA LYS A 64 -5.25 6.53 8.45
C LYS A 64 -5.91 5.39 9.22
N LEU A 65 -5.45 4.16 9.01
CA LEU A 65 -5.92 2.99 9.75
C LEU A 65 -5.60 3.13 11.25
N ALA A 66 -4.41 3.61 11.60
CA ALA A 66 -4.05 3.90 12.99
C ALA A 66 -4.98 4.94 13.63
N CYS A 67 -5.35 6.00 12.90
CA CYS A 67 -6.35 6.97 13.37
C CYS A 67 -7.72 6.31 13.63
N VAL A 68 -8.20 5.43 12.73
CA VAL A 68 -9.46 4.71 12.92
C VAL A 68 -9.41 3.84 14.17
N VAL A 69 -8.32 3.07 14.34
CA VAL A 69 -8.09 2.23 15.52
C VAL A 69 -8.08 3.07 16.79
N SER A 70 -7.37 4.20 16.81
CA SER A 70 -7.32 5.10 17.97
C SER A 70 -8.71 5.64 18.32
N ARG A 71 -9.47 6.17 17.35
CA ARG A 71 -10.81 6.72 17.60
C ARG A 71 -11.78 5.65 18.10
N LEU A 72 -11.68 4.44 17.56
CA LEU A 72 -12.54 3.35 17.98
C LEU A 72 -12.12 2.78 19.34
N ALA A 73 -10.83 2.85 19.70
CA ALA A 73 -10.35 2.52 21.04
C ALA A 73 -10.87 3.52 22.08
N ASP A 74 -10.80 4.82 21.81
CA ASP A 74 -11.37 5.86 22.67
C ASP A 74 -12.89 5.64 22.87
N PHE A 75 -13.60 5.27 21.80
CA PHE A 75 -15.02 4.91 21.86
C PHE A 75 -15.26 3.65 22.71
N ALA A 76 -14.46 2.61 22.50
CA ALA A 76 -14.60 1.35 23.23
C ALA A 76 -14.36 1.54 24.74
N GLU A 77 -13.35 2.33 25.11
CA GLU A 77 -13.04 2.66 26.50
C GLU A 77 -14.14 3.52 27.13
N LYS A 78 -14.59 4.57 26.45
CA LYS A 78 -15.68 5.42 26.92
C LYS A 78 -16.98 4.66 27.20
N HIS A 79 -17.26 3.63 26.41
CA HIS A 79 -18.47 2.82 26.50
C HIS A 79 -18.24 1.42 27.08
N ALA A 80 -17.11 1.21 27.78
CA ALA A 80 -16.69 -0.08 28.31
C ALA A 80 -17.74 -0.73 29.23
N ASP A 81 -18.41 0.08 30.06
CA ASP A 81 -19.38 -0.38 31.06
C ASP A 81 -20.84 -0.19 30.62
N LEU A 82 -21.11 0.31 29.42
CA LEU A 82 -22.47 0.57 28.92
C LEU A 82 -23.13 -0.74 28.46
N PRO A 83 -24.12 -1.31 29.18
CA PRO A 83 -24.73 -2.58 28.81
C PRO A 83 -25.58 -2.43 27.54
N THR A 84 -25.57 -3.46 26.68
CA THR A 84 -26.40 -3.57 25.46
C THR A 84 -26.74 -5.03 25.22
N LEU A 85 -27.82 -5.27 24.49
CA LEU A 85 -28.27 -6.62 24.14
C LEU A 85 -27.25 -7.30 23.20
N GLY A 86 -26.79 -8.50 23.56
CA GLY A 86 -25.98 -9.31 22.64
C GLY A 86 -26.86 -9.91 21.54
N PHE A 87 -26.28 -10.14 20.36
CA PHE A 87 -26.98 -10.78 19.25
C PHE A 87 -26.19 -11.97 18.71
N THR A 88 -26.86 -13.12 18.59
CA THR A 88 -26.38 -14.31 17.87
C THR A 88 -27.47 -14.72 16.88
N HIS A 89 -27.14 -14.97 15.61
CA HIS A 89 -28.15 -15.13 14.54
C HIS A 89 -29.13 -13.94 14.43
N TYR A 90 -28.69 -12.74 14.85
CA TYR A 90 -29.54 -11.56 15.02
C TYR A 90 -30.76 -11.79 15.92
N GLN A 91 -30.65 -12.73 16.88
CA GLN A 91 -31.61 -12.97 17.94
C GLN A 91 -31.03 -12.51 19.30
N PRO A 92 -31.87 -12.03 20.22
CA PRO A 92 -31.45 -11.65 21.58
C PRO A 92 -30.63 -12.75 22.26
N ALA A 93 -29.49 -12.37 22.81
CA ALA A 93 -28.58 -13.23 23.56
C ALA A 93 -28.20 -12.58 24.89
N GLN A 94 -27.21 -13.14 25.59
CA GLN A 94 -26.69 -12.57 26.83
C GLN A 94 -26.20 -11.13 26.62
N LEU A 95 -26.34 -10.31 27.66
CA LEU A 95 -25.87 -8.94 27.64
C LEU A 95 -24.35 -8.87 27.40
N THR A 96 -23.96 -7.86 26.65
CA THR A 96 -22.57 -7.43 26.47
C THR A 96 -22.50 -5.93 26.81
N THR A 97 -21.36 -5.30 26.62
CA THR A 97 -21.27 -3.84 26.61
C THR A 97 -21.02 -3.30 25.20
N VAL A 98 -21.38 -2.03 24.98
CA VAL A 98 -21.14 -1.32 23.71
C VAL A 98 -19.63 -1.28 23.44
N GLY A 99 -18.82 -1.00 24.47
CA GLY A 99 -17.36 -1.01 24.36
C GLY A 99 -16.80 -2.38 24.00
N LYS A 100 -17.28 -3.46 24.65
CA LYS A 100 -16.90 -4.83 24.28
C LYS A 100 -17.24 -5.10 22.81
N ARG A 101 -18.41 -4.70 22.31
CA ARG A 101 -18.78 -4.88 20.90
C ARG A 101 -17.77 -4.18 19.97
N ALA A 102 -17.40 -2.94 20.29
CA ALA A 102 -16.36 -2.20 19.55
C ALA A 102 -14.97 -2.89 19.61
N CYS A 103 -14.63 -3.58 20.70
CA CYS A 103 -13.39 -4.35 20.78
C CYS A 103 -13.31 -5.49 19.74
N LEU A 104 -14.44 -6.07 19.31
CA LEU A 104 -14.44 -7.06 18.22
C LEU A 104 -13.97 -6.43 16.90
N TRP A 105 -14.45 -5.22 16.62
CA TRP A 105 -14.06 -4.45 15.44
C TRP A 105 -12.59 -4.02 15.51
N LEU A 106 -12.13 -3.57 16.69
CA LEU A 106 -10.73 -3.21 16.92
C LEU A 106 -9.79 -4.39 16.70
N GLN A 107 -10.17 -5.59 17.14
CA GLN A 107 -9.36 -6.78 16.95
C GLN A 107 -9.07 -7.02 15.46
N ASP A 108 -10.10 -7.00 14.61
CA ASP A 108 -9.92 -7.20 13.16
C ASP A 108 -9.07 -6.10 12.54
N LEU A 109 -9.33 -4.82 12.87
CA LEU A 109 -8.54 -3.69 12.35
C LEU A 109 -7.06 -3.74 12.76
N THR A 110 -6.74 -4.21 13.98
CA THR A 110 -5.35 -4.38 14.42
C THR A 110 -4.64 -5.52 13.70
N LEU A 111 -5.35 -6.60 13.37
CA LEU A 111 -4.83 -7.68 12.53
C LEU A 111 -4.55 -7.17 11.11
N ASP A 112 -5.44 -6.37 10.53
CA ASP A 112 -5.21 -5.74 9.23
C ASP A 112 -4.03 -4.77 9.27
N MET A 113 -3.90 -3.94 10.31
CA MET A 113 -2.77 -3.02 10.48
C MET A 113 -1.44 -3.77 10.48
N ARG A 114 -1.33 -4.87 11.24
CA ARG A 114 -0.15 -5.74 11.24
C ARG A 114 0.13 -6.30 9.84
N ASN A 115 -0.90 -6.74 9.13
CA ASN A 115 -0.76 -7.33 7.80
C ASN A 115 -0.29 -6.28 6.77
N LEU A 116 -0.85 -5.06 6.81
CA LEU A 116 -0.42 -3.95 5.94
C LEU A 116 1.03 -3.54 6.23
N GLN A 117 1.41 -3.44 7.51
CA GLN A 117 2.80 -3.15 7.90
C GLN A 117 3.76 -4.19 7.37
N ARG A 118 3.42 -5.49 7.54
CA ARG A 118 4.23 -6.59 7.01
C ARG A 118 4.35 -6.50 5.49
N SER A 119 3.24 -6.35 4.77
CA SER A 119 3.27 -6.24 3.31
C SER A 119 4.13 -5.07 2.85
N ARG A 120 4.04 -3.91 3.52
CA ARG A 120 4.86 -2.73 3.25
C ARG A 120 6.35 -2.97 3.49
N ASP A 121 6.70 -3.54 4.64
CA ASP A 121 8.10 -3.72 5.06
C ASP A 121 8.80 -4.87 4.33
N ASP A 122 8.05 -5.86 3.85
CA ASP A 122 8.57 -6.98 3.06
C ASP A 122 8.78 -6.64 1.59
N LEU A 123 8.26 -5.50 1.10
CA LEU A 123 8.52 -5.05 -0.27
C LEU A 123 10.03 -4.88 -0.50
N ARG A 124 10.51 -5.47 -1.59
CA ARG A 124 11.89 -5.36 -2.05
C ARG A 124 11.93 -4.71 -3.41
N PHE A 125 12.99 -3.98 -3.67
CA PHE A 125 13.19 -3.35 -4.97
C PHE A 125 13.55 -4.40 -6.02
N ARG A 126 13.21 -4.14 -7.28
CA ARG A 126 13.69 -4.98 -8.39
C ARG A 126 15.21 -4.86 -8.56
N GLY A 127 15.72 -3.63 -8.55
CA GLY A 127 17.12 -3.33 -8.82
C GLY A 127 17.51 -3.38 -10.31
N ALA A 128 18.79 -3.15 -10.58
CA ALA A 128 19.40 -3.15 -11.91
C ALA A 128 19.61 -4.58 -12.43
N LYS A 129 18.55 -5.22 -12.93
CA LYS A 129 18.54 -6.67 -13.27
C LYS A 129 18.68 -7.01 -14.76
N GLY A 130 18.56 -6.02 -15.65
CA GLY A 130 18.56 -6.23 -17.10
C GLY A 130 17.30 -6.94 -17.61
N THR A 131 17.23 -7.28 -18.90
CA THR A 131 15.98 -7.74 -19.55
C THR A 131 15.50 -9.11 -19.05
N THR A 132 16.40 -10.02 -18.72
CA THR A 132 16.08 -11.40 -18.33
C THR A 132 16.49 -11.72 -16.88
N GLY A 133 16.89 -10.71 -16.11
CA GLY A 133 17.28 -10.88 -14.71
C GLY A 133 18.74 -11.26 -14.46
N THR A 134 19.51 -11.51 -15.52
CA THR A 134 20.90 -11.99 -15.44
C THR A 134 21.95 -10.88 -15.31
N GLN A 135 21.55 -9.61 -15.41
CA GLN A 135 22.45 -8.45 -15.35
C GLN A 135 23.52 -8.39 -16.46
N ALA A 136 23.40 -9.20 -17.51
CA ALA A 136 24.43 -9.35 -18.55
C ALA A 136 24.85 -8.02 -19.21
N SER A 137 23.89 -7.12 -19.49
CA SER A 137 24.17 -5.81 -20.07
C SER A 137 25.03 -4.92 -19.16
N PHE A 138 24.77 -4.95 -17.85
CA PHE A 138 25.56 -4.20 -16.86
C PHE A 138 26.92 -4.84 -16.65
N LEU A 139 27.00 -6.17 -16.67
CA LEU A 139 28.28 -6.88 -16.56
C LEU A 139 29.19 -6.56 -17.75
N GLN A 140 28.65 -6.53 -18.97
CA GLN A 140 29.40 -6.13 -20.16
C GLN A 140 29.87 -4.67 -20.06
N LEU A 141 29.01 -3.76 -19.60
CA LEU A 141 29.35 -2.35 -19.43
C LEU A 141 30.50 -2.15 -18.42
N PHE A 142 30.56 -2.98 -17.37
CA PHE A 142 31.64 -2.94 -16.39
C PHE A 142 32.77 -3.93 -16.71
N GLU A 143 32.92 -4.33 -17.98
CA GLU A 143 34.04 -5.15 -18.46
C GLU A 143 34.20 -6.50 -17.69
N GLY A 144 33.10 -7.09 -17.24
CA GLY A 144 33.10 -8.33 -16.47
C GLY A 144 33.24 -8.17 -14.95
N ASP A 145 33.29 -6.93 -14.43
CA ASP A 145 33.40 -6.66 -13.00
C ASP A 145 32.05 -6.85 -12.27
N HIS A 146 31.88 -8.02 -11.67
CA HIS A 146 30.70 -8.35 -10.87
C HIS A 146 30.52 -7.42 -9.64
N GLY A 147 31.62 -6.97 -9.02
CA GLY A 147 31.55 -6.10 -7.84
C GLY A 147 30.90 -4.76 -8.17
N LYS A 148 31.20 -4.19 -9.35
CA LYS A 148 30.53 -2.96 -9.82
C LYS A 148 29.06 -3.17 -10.14
N VAL A 149 28.67 -4.34 -10.65
CA VAL A 149 27.26 -4.66 -10.92
C VAL A 149 26.46 -4.75 -9.62
N GLU A 150 27.00 -5.43 -8.62
CA GLU A 150 26.38 -5.55 -7.28
C GLU A 150 26.29 -4.17 -6.60
N GLU A 151 27.35 -3.37 -6.69
CA GLU A 151 27.35 -2.02 -6.12
C GLU A 151 26.36 -1.10 -6.82
N LEU A 152 26.23 -1.18 -8.15
CA LEU A 152 25.20 -0.45 -8.89
C LEU A 152 23.80 -0.81 -8.38
N ASP A 153 23.52 -2.11 -8.23
CA ASP A 153 22.22 -2.61 -7.74
C ASP A 153 21.91 -2.11 -6.32
N ARG A 154 22.92 -2.13 -5.45
CA ARG A 154 22.82 -1.61 -4.07
C ARG A 154 22.51 -0.12 -4.07
N LEU A 155 23.26 0.67 -4.83
CA LEU A 155 23.08 2.13 -4.89
C LEU A 155 21.71 2.52 -5.43
N VAL A 156 21.20 1.87 -6.49
CA VAL A 156 19.87 2.21 -7.01
C VAL A 156 18.75 1.79 -6.06
N THR A 157 18.93 0.70 -5.34
CA THR A 157 17.98 0.25 -4.31
C THR A 157 17.91 1.23 -3.15
N GLU A 158 19.06 1.71 -2.69
CA GLU A 158 19.17 2.73 -1.64
C GLU A 158 18.57 4.06 -2.10
N MET A 159 18.88 4.51 -3.32
CA MET A 159 18.29 5.73 -3.91
C MET A 159 16.76 5.65 -4.05
N ALA A 160 16.21 4.46 -4.33
CA ALA A 160 14.76 4.26 -4.37
C ALA A 160 14.12 4.25 -2.97
N GLY A 161 14.89 4.26 -1.89
CA GLY A 161 14.38 4.17 -0.51
C GLY A 161 13.95 2.76 -0.11
N PHE A 162 14.55 1.72 -0.69
CA PHE A 162 14.33 0.33 -0.30
C PHE A 162 15.50 -0.22 0.50
N LYS A 163 15.22 -1.06 1.50
CA LYS A 163 16.26 -1.71 2.32
C LYS A 163 16.93 -2.88 1.60
N LYS A 164 16.20 -3.55 0.70
CA LYS A 164 16.63 -4.78 0.04
C LYS A 164 16.13 -4.81 -1.40
N ALA A 165 16.90 -5.46 -2.27
CA ALA A 165 16.48 -5.84 -3.61
C ALA A 165 16.17 -7.34 -3.70
N TYR A 166 15.46 -7.76 -4.74
CA TYR A 166 15.34 -9.16 -5.10
C TYR A 166 16.64 -9.65 -5.72
N LEU A 167 17.14 -10.80 -5.25
CA LEU A 167 18.32 -11.45 -5.82
C LEU A 167 18.00 -12.12 -7.16
N VAL A 168 16.81 -12.74 -7.25
CA VAL A 168 16.37 -13.51 -8.42
C VAL A 168 15.11 -12.85 -8.98
N THR A 169 15.19 -12.42 -10.23
CA THR A 169 14.07 -11.87 -10.99
C THR A 169 14.12 -12.39 -12.42
N GLY A 170 13.00 -12.31 -13.13
CA GLY A 170 13.02 -12.32 -14.59
C GLY A 170 13.18 -10.88 -15.10
N GLN A 171 12.40 -10.53 -16.12
CA GLN A 171 12.26 -9.14 -16.56
C GLN A 171 11.67 -8.25 -15.46
N THR A 172 10.68 -8.75 -14.72
CA THR A 172 9.96 -8.02 -13.67
C THR A 172 10.24 -8.63 -12.30
N TYR A 173 9.81 -7.94 -11.23
CA TYR A 173 9.63 -8.60 -9.94
C TYR A 173 8.51 -9.66 -10.05
N SER A 174 8.47 -10.62 -9.12
CA SER A 174 7.44 -11.66 -9.14
C SER A 174 6.06 -11.06 -8.92
N ARG A 175 5.11 -11.31 -9.83
CA ARG A 175 3.71 -10.85 -9.71
C ARG A 175 2.95 -11.44 -8.52
N LYS A 176 3.55 -12.42 -7.83
CA LYS A 176 3.10 -12.85 -6.51
C LYS A 176 3.09 -11.69 -5.49
N VAL A 177 3.99 -10.73 -5.61
CA VAL A 177 4.03 -9.54 -4.76
C VAL A 177 2.74 -8.73 -4.88
N ASP A 178 2.17 -8.65 -6.10
CA ASP A 178 0.92 -7.93 -6.34
C ASP A 178 -0.25 -8.64 -5.66
N ILE A 179 -0.29 -9.98 -5.71
CA ILE A 179 -1.29 -10.79 -5.00
C ILE A 179 -1.17 -10.59 -3.48
N ASP A 180 0.04 -10.69 -2.93
CA ASP A 180 0.28 -10.56 -1.49
C ASP A 180 -0.06 -9.12 -1.00
N SER A 181 0.10 -8.11 -1.86
CA SER A 181 -0.27 -6.71 -1.59
C SER A 181 -1.79 -6.49 -1.65
N LEU A 182 -2.47 -7.04 -2.65
CA LEU A 182 -3.92 -6.91 -2.80
C LEU A 182 -4.69 -7.73 -1.77
N ALA A 183 -4.17 -8.89 -1.37
CA ALA A 183 -4.82 -9.76 -0.40
C ALA A 183 -5.05 -9.07 0.96
N VAL A 184 -4.09 -8.27 1.42
CA VAL A 184 -4.26 -7.54 2.69
C VAL A 184 -5.27 -6.39 2.57
N LEU A 185 -5.40 -5.78 1.40
CA LEU A 185 -6.44 -4.77 1.14
C LEU A 185 -7.84 -5.40 1.07
N ALA A 186 -7.95 -6.59 0.46
CA ALA A 186 -9.19 -7.35 0.44
C ALA A 186 -9.63 -7.77 1.86
N SER A 187 -8.69 -8.21 2.69
CA SER A 187 -8.92 -8.50 4.11
C SER A 187 -9.49 -7.29 4.85
N LEU A 188 -8.83 -6.13 4.73
CA LEU A 188 -9.31 -4.88 5.31
C LEU A 188 -10.71 -4.49 4.81
N GLY A 189 -10.98 -4.69 3.52
CA GLY A 189 -12.31 -4.47 2.95
C GLY A 189 -13.40 -5.33 3.59
N ALA A 190 -13.10 -6.61 3.89
CA ALA A 190 -14.03 -7.50 4.58
C ALA A 190 -14.27 -7.06 6.03
N THR A 191 -13.22 -6.65 6.74
CA THR A 191 -13.30 -6.06 8.10
C THR A 191 -14.22 -4.84 8.10
N VAL A 192 -13.96 -3.87 7.22
CA VAL A 192 -14.77 -2.64 7.11
C VAL A 192 -16.22 -2.97 6.76
N HIS A 193 -16.46 -3.88 5.82
CA HIS A 193 -17.81 -4.28 5.43
C HIS A 193 -18.60 -4.86 6.62
N LYS A 194 -17.96 -5.71 7.43
CA LYS A 194 -18.58 -6.30 8.63
C LYS A 194 -18.90 -5.23 9.68
N ILE A 195 -17.97 -4.32 9.96
CA ILE A 195 -18.15 -3.23 10.92
C ILE A 195 -19.32 -2.32 10.50
N CYS A 196 -19.32 -1.85 9.25
CA CYS A 196 -20.37 -0.97 8.73
C CYS A 196 -21.73 -1.67 8.67
N THR A 197 -21.75 -2.98 8.42
CA THR A 197 -22.99 -3.77 8.46
C THR A 197 -23.56 -3.82 9.88
N ASP A 198 -22.73 -4.06 10.90
CA ASP A 198 -23.17 -4.00 12.30
C ASP A 198 -23.73 -2.61 12.65
N ILE A 199 -23.02 -1.53 12.28
CA ILE A 199 -23.46 -0.15 12.54
C ILE A 199 -24.83 0.12 11.91
N ARG A 200 -25.04 -0.29 10.65
CA ARG A 200 -26.35 -0.15 9.97
C ARG A 200 -27.48 -0.91 10.65
N LEU A 201 -27.20 -2.10 11.19
CA LEU A 201 -28.19 -2.87 11.96
C LEU A 201 -28.51 -2.16 13.29
N LEU A 202 -27.50 -1.63 13.98
CA LEU A 202 -27.70 -0.89 15.23
C LEU A 202 -28.44 0.43 15.03
N ALA A 203 -28.24 1.09 13.89
CA ALA A 203 -29.01 2.27 13.49
C ALA A 203 -30.49 1.94 13.26
N ASN A 204 -30.80 0.79 12.66
CA ASN A 204 -32.18 0.33 12.55
C ASN A 204 -32.84 0.09 13.92
N LEU A 205 -32.06 -0.34 14.91
CA LEU A 205 -32.50 -0.51 16.31
C LEU A 205 -32.50 0.79 17.11
N LYS A 206 -32.04 1.90 16.53
CA LYS A 206 -31.87 3.21 17.20
C LYS A 206 -30.92 3.18 18.40
N GLU A 207 -29.98 2.24 18.41
CA GLU A 207 -28.96 2.13 19.47
C GLU A 207 -27.72 3.00 19.18
N ILE A 208 -27.39 3.20 17.89
CA ILE A 208 -26.24 3.98 17.42
C ILE A 208 -26.65 4.70 16.14
N GLU A 209 -26.21 5.94 15.96
CA GLU A 209 -26.33 6.68 14.70
C GLU A 209 -24.95 7.14 14.21
N GLU A 210 -24.78 7.27 12.89
CA GLU A 210 -23.58 7.85 12.30
C GLU A 210 -23.57 9.37 12.52
N PRO A 211 -22.38 9.99 12.68
CA PRO A 211 -22.31 11.43 12.87
C PRO A 211 -22.80 12.17 11.61
N PHE A 212 -23.72 13.11 11.81
CA PHE A 212 -24.26 13.98 10.74
C PHE A 212 -23.46 15.28 10.61
N GLU A 213 -23.25 15.72 9.36
CA GLU A 213 -22.73 17.08 9.11
C GLU A 213 -23.82 18.13 9.33
N LYS A 214 -23.44 19.33 9.79
CA LYS A 214 -24.37 20.43 10.12
C LYS A 214 -25.27 20.86 8.96
N GLU A 215 -24.90 20.56 7.72
CA GLU A 215 -25.62 20.93 6.49
C GLU A 215 -26.25 19.72 5.78
N GLN A 216 -26.30 18.55 6.42
CA GLN A 216 -26.83 17.34 5.80
C GLN A 216 -28.37 17.43 5.68
N ILE A 217 -28.86 17.83 4.50
CA ILE A 217 -30.29 17.93 4.14
C ILE A 217 -30.85 16.51 3.87
N GLY A 218 -30.75 15.61 4.85
CA GLY A 218 -31.33 14.26 4.80
C GLY A 218 -32.71 14.16 5.45
N GLU A 219 -33.12 15.16 6.23
CA GLU A 219 -34.29 15.08 7.11
C GLU A 219 -35.41 16.09 6.80
N ALA A 220 -35.31 16.85 5.71
CA ALA A 220 -36.31 17.88 5.39
C ALA A 220 -37.67 17.33 4.92
N LEU A 221 -37.86 16.00 4.86
CA LEU A 221 -39.08 15.39 4.34
C LEU A 221 -39.64 14.23 5.19
N GLN A 222 -39.60 14.27 6.54
CA GLN A 222 -40.60 13.56 7.35
C GLN A 222 -40.82 14.21 8.74
N PRO A 223 -41.96 14.90 8.99
CA PRO A 223 -42.42 15.12 10.35
C PRO A 223 -43.08 13.82 10.84
N GLY A 224 -42.38 13.06 11.70
CA GLY A 224 -42.96 11.93 12.44
C GLY A 224 -42.32 10.55 12.22
N GLY A 225 -41.11 10.47 11.66
CA GLY A 225 -40.48 9.20 11.28
C GLY A 225 -39.20 8.83 12.02
N MET A 226 -38.94 9.29 13.25
CA MET A 226 -37.78 8.86 14.05
C MET A 226 -38.04 9.11 15.55
N SER A 227 -38.83 8.24 16.18
CA SER A 227 -38.95 8.09 17.65
C SER A 227 -38.50 6.72 18.11
#